data_AF-A0A520ZXH3-F1
#
_entry.id   AF-A0A520ZXH3-F1
#
_cell.length_a   1.000
_cell.length_b   1.000
_cell.length_c   1.000
_cell.angle_alpha   90.00
_cell.angle_beta   90.00
_cell.angle_gamma   90.00
#
_symmetry.space_group_name_H-M   'P 1'
#
loop_
_entity.id
_entity.type
_entity.pdbx_description
1 polymer ?
#
loop_
_entity_poly.entity_id
_entity_poly.type
_entity_poly.pdbx_seq_one_letter_code
_entity_poly.pdbx_strand_id
1 'polypeptide(L)'
;MRIRPMVMYHSTRGSCPPVSFEQAVLQGFAADGGLFVPHPIPRLSRDRLNHWKHLCYVDLAKEVMSCFIDSTIVPKQDLDCLLDESFASFDKADPPLLSIDSDGQRWVLELFHGPTLSFKDVAMGFLIRVMDYFLDRRNDQLSLILATTGDTGPAAAYAAAGRKRISCWPLFPAGMISKEQELQMTTIEAENVTPVGVRGCLEGGDDLDL
;
A
#
# COMPACT_ATOMS: atom_id res chain seq x y z
N MET A 1 30.91 -9.57 -11.50
CA MET A 1 29.64 -9.22 -10.84
C MET A 1 28.85 -8.38 -11.83
N ARG A 2 27.81 -8.92 -12.49
CA ARG A 2 27.00 -8.14 -13.44
C ARG A 2 26.10 -7.22 -12.60
N ILE A 3 26.32 -5.92 -12.70
CA ILE A 3 25.43 -4.91 -12.11
C ILE A 3 24.08 -5.07 -12.80
N ARG A 4 23.06 -5.47 -12.04
CA ARG A 4 21.69 -5.52 -12.55
C ARG A 4 21.29 -4.07 -12.87
N PRO A 5 20.82 -3.75 -14.08
CA PRO A 5 20.37 -2.40 -14.38
C PRO A 5 19.23 -2.01 -13.44
N MET A 6 19.28 -0.79 -12.93
CA MET A 6 18.26 -0.22 -12.06
C MET A 6 16.90 -0.30 -12.73
N VAL A 7 15.87 -0.74 -11.98
CA VAL A 7 14.49 -0.73 -12.47
C VAL A 7 13.99 0.71 -12.48
N MET A 8 13.58 1.16 -13.66
CA MET A 8 13.00 2.48 -13.85
C MET A 8 11.50 2.36 -14.12
N TYR A 9 10.74 3.40 -13.77
CA TYR A 9 9.29 3.42 -13.90
C TYR A 9 8.88 4.37 -15.02
N HIS A 10 8.13 3.85 -15.98
CA HIS A 10 7.68 4.59 -17.16
C HIS A 10 6.19 4.88 -17.05
N SER A 11 5.74 6.02 -17.58
CA SER A 11 4.31 6.26 -17.76
C SER A 11 3.73 5.31 -18.79
N THR A 12 2.53 4.79 -18.53
CA THR A 12 1.72 4.05 -19.51
C THR A 12 1.37 4.85 -20.76
N ARG A 13 1.49 6.19 -20.73
CA ARG A 13 1.28 7.09 -21.89
C ARG A 13 2.58 7.48 -22.59
N GLY A 14 3.73 7.10 -22.04
CA GLY A 14 5.06 7.24 -22.66
C GLY A 14 5.51 8.67 -22.96
N SER A 15 4.80 9.69 -22.46
CA SER A 15 5.04 11.09 -22.80
C SER A 15 5.82 11.84 -21.72
N CYS A 16 6.39 11.13 -20.75
CA CYS A 16 7.31 11.67 -19.76
C CYS A 16 8.56 10.79 -19.60
N PRO A 17 9.69 11.36 -19.12
CA PRO A 17 10.90 10.60 -18.83
C PRO A 17 10.65 9.52 -17.76
N PRO A 18 11.37 8.39 -17.80
CA PRO A 18 11.32 7.41 -16.73
C PRO A 18 11.80 7.98 -15.40
N VAL A 19 11.21 7.50 -14.32
CA VAL A 19 11.49 7.96 -12.95
C VAL A 19 11.96 6.81 -12.07
N SER A 20 12.60 7.13 -10.94
CA SER A 20 12.96 6.13 -9.93
C SER A 20 11.71 5.63 -9.18
N PHE A 21 11.83 4.52 -8.45
CA PHE A 21 10.75 4.03 -7.58
C PHE A 21 10.25 5.09 -6.60
N GLU A 22 11.18 5.80 -5.94
CA GLU A 22 10.87 6.88 -4.99
C GLU A 22 10.06 8.01 -5.65
N GLN A 23 10.45 8.41 -6.86
CA GLN A 23 9.71 9.42 -7.62
C GLN A 23 8.32 8.93 -8.02
N ALA A 24 8.20 7.69 -8.50
CA ALA A 24 6.91 7.12 -8.87
C ALA A 24 5.94 7.06 -7.68
N VAL A 25 6.43 6.63 -6.51
CA VAL A 25 5.65 6.54 -5.27
C VAL A 25 5.19 7.92 -4.78
N LEU A 26 6.07 8.92 -4.76
CA LEU A 26 5.72 10.25 -4.25
C LEU A 26 4.89 11.10 -5.23
N GLN A 27 5.01 10.85 -6.54
CA GLN A 27 4.19 11.55 -7.55
C GLN A 27 2.79 10.96 -7.67
N GLY A 28 2.64 9.64 -7.47
CA GLY A 28 1.39 8.90 -7.66
C GLY A 28 1.02 8.74 -9.15
N PHE A 29 0.77 9.85 -9.85
CA PHE A 29 0.48 9.89 -11.28
C PHE A 29 1.66 10.47 -12.06
N ALA A 30 1.83 10.00 -13.30
CA ALA A 30 2.77 10.62 -14.22
C ALA A 30 2.26 12.00 -14.69
N ALA A 31 3.19 12.90 -15.04
CA ALA A 31 2.87 14.25 -15.50
C ALA A 31 2.01 14.29 -16.77
N ASP A 32 1.98 13.21 -17.55
CA ASP A 32 1.13 13.05 -18.73
C ASP A 32 -0.25 12.43 -18.42
N GLY A 33 -0.58 12.27 -17.13
CA GLY A 33 -1.81 11.63 -16.64
C GLY A 33 -1.82 10.11 -16.76
N GLY A 34 -0.68 9.49 -17.07
CA GLY A 34 -0.53 8.03 -17.07
C GLY A 34 -0.20 7.46 -15.68
N LEU A 35 -0.10 6.13 -15.63
CA LEU A 35 0.32 5.38 -14.43
C LEU A 35 1.77 4.93 -14.59
N PHE A 36 2.51 4.87 -13.49
CA PHE A 36 3.87 4.36 -13.51
C PHE A 36 3.92 2.83 -13.52
N VAL A 37 4.66 2.25 -14.47
CA VAL A 37 4.90 0.81 -14.58
C VAL A 37 6.41 0.52 -14.68
N PRO A 38 6.91 -0.56 -14.05
CA PRO A 38 8.34 -0.88 -14.07
C PRO A 38 8.80 -1.36 -15.45
N HIS A 39 9.98 -0.95 -15.87
CA HIS A 39 10.64 -1.44 -17.07
C HIS A 39 12.14 -1.72 -16.84
N PRO A 40 12.65 -2.90 -17.24
CA PRO A 40 11.88 -4.07 -17.66
C PRO A 40 11.15 -4.72 -16.46
N ILE A 41 10.09 -5.48 -16.73
CA ILE A 41 9.48 -6.34 -15.72
C ILE A 41 10.50 -7.41 -15.28
N PRO A 42 10.81 -7.55 -13.98
CA PRO A 42 11.73 -8.54 -13.48
C PRO A 42 11.35 -9.97 -13.89
N ARG A 43 12.32 -10.73 -14.43
CA ARG A 43 12.13 -12.15 -14.75
C ARG A 43 12.60 -13.02 -13.60
N LEU A 44 11.79 -14.01 -13.24
CA LEU A 44 12.10 -15.00 -12.21
C LEU A 44 12.54 -16.31 -12.87
N SER A 45 13.65 -16.89 -12.40
CA SER A 45 14.08 -18.22 -12.84
C SER A 45 13.32 -19.30 -12.08
N ARG A 46 13.26 -20.51 -12.65
CA ARG A 46 12.62 -21.65 -12.00
C ARG A 46 13.30 -22.02 -10.67
N ASP A 47 14.62 -21.87 -10.59
CA ASP A 47 15.37 -22.11 -9.35
C ASP A 47 14.99 -21.12 -8.25
N ARG A 48 14.80 -19.84 -8.58
CA ARG A 48 14.31 -18.84 -7.62
C ARG A 48 12.91 -19.21 -7.12
N LEU A 49 12.00 -19.57 -8.02
CA LEU A 49 10.64 -19.99 -7.63
C LEU A 49 10.66 -21.26 -6.75
N ASN A 50 11.53 -22.22 -7.06
CA ASN A 50 11.72 -23.42 -6.25
C ASN A 50 12.24 -23.13 -4.84
N HIS A 51 13.04 -22.07 -4.67
CA HIS A 51 13.48 -21.59 -3.37
C HIS A 51 12.35 -20.84 -2.65
N TRP A 52 11.71 -19.90 -3.34
CA TRP A 52 10.70 -18.99 -2.78
C TRP A 52 9.42 -19.68 -2.30
N LYS A 53 9.05 -20.84 -2.86
CA LYS A 53 7.86 -21.59 -2.42
C LYS A 53 7.92 -22.06 -0.95
N HIS A 54 9.08 -21.93 -0.30
CA HIS A 54 9.30 -22.32 1.09
C HIS A 54 9.40 -21.13 2.05
N LEU A 55 9.30 -19.90 1.55
CA LEU A 55 9.33 -18.70 2.37
C LEU A 55 7.95 -18.45 3.01
N CYS A 56 7.96 -17.87 4.20
CA CYS A 56 6.75 -17.24 4.72
C CYS A 56 6.41 -15.99 3.89
N TYR A 57 5.21 -15.48 4.06
CA TYR A 57 4.64 -14.40 3.27
C TYR A 57 5.50 -13.14 3.32
N VAL A 58 5.95 -12.73 4.51
CA VAL A 58 6.74 -11.51 4.68
C VAL A 58 8.12 -11.65 4.03
N ASP A 59 8.78 -12.81 4.17
CA ASP A 59 10.06 -13.06 3.51
C ASP A 59 9.90 -13.15 1.98
N LEU A 60 8.81 -13.73 1.50
CA LEU A 60 8.46 -13.71 0.07
C LEU A 60 8.22 -12.27 -0.41
N ALA A 61 7.53 -11.44 0.38
CA ALA A 61 7.31 -10.04 0.06
C ALA A 61 8.64 -9.28 -0.05
N LYS A 62 9.58 -9.47 0.89
CA LYS A 62 10.94 -8.87 0.82
C LYS A 62 11.65 -9.23 -0.48
N GLU A 63 11.61 -10.51 -0.86
CA GLU A 63 12.23 -11.03 -2.07
C GLU A 63 11.58 -10.49 -3.36
N VAL A 64 10.25 -10.42 -3.40
CA VAL A 64 9.49 -9.86 -4.53
C VAL A 64 9.73 -8.36 -4.64
N MET A 65 9.61 -7.60 -3.55
CA MET A 65 9.79 -6.15 -3.55
C MET A 65 11.21 -5.75 -3.93
N SER A 66 12.23 -6.50 -3.48
CA SER A 66 13.63 -6.32 -3.90
C SER A 66 13.86 -6.54 -5.40
N CYS A 67 12.89 -7.13 -6.12
CA CYS A 67 12.97 -7.21 -7.58
C CYS A 67 12.60 -5.90 -8.28
N PHE A 68 11.82 -5.05 -7.62
CA PHE A 68 11.27 -3.79 -8.15
C PHE A 68 11.92 -2.56 -7.54
N ILE A 69 12.44 -2.67 -6.30
CA ILE A 69 13.08 -1.58 -5.57
C ILE A 69 14.59 -1.83 -5.57
N ASP A 70 15.34 -0.92 -6.19
CA ASP A 70 16.80 -0.99 -6.19
C ASP A 70 17.36 -0.67 -4.80
N SER A 71 18.37 -1.44 -4.36
CA SER A 71 19.04 -1.25 -3.06
C SER A 71 19.73 0.10 -2.89
N THR A 72 19.97 0.82 -3.99
CA THR A 72 20.49 2.20 -3.97
C THR A 72 19.40 3.23 -3.66
N ILE A 73 18.12 2.89 -3.84
CA ILE A 73 16.97 3.72 -3.51
C ILE A 73 16.50 3.43 -2.08
N VAL A 74 16.32 2.15 -1.74
CA VAL A 74 16.01 1.69 -0.38
C VAL A 74 17.00 0.58 -0.03
N PRO A 75 17.96 0.81 0.89
CA PRO A 75 18.86 -0.24 1.36
C PRO A 75 18.09 -1.48 1.83
N LYS A 76 18.65 -2.67 1.60
CA LYS A 76 17.96 -3.93 1.91
C LYS A 76 17.48 -4.01 3.36
N GLN A 77 18.32 -3.58 4.30
CA GLN A 77 17.97 -3.57 5.72
C GLN A 77 16.76 -2.67 6.01
N ASP A 78 16.69 -1.50 5.36
CA ASP A 78 15.57 -0.58 5.51
C ASP A 78 14.30 -1.17 4.89
N LEU A 79 14.40 -1.78 3.70
CA LEU A 79 13.27 -2.43 3.02
C LEU A 79 12.71 -3.60 3.86
N ASP A 80 13.59 -4.44 4.39
CA ASP A 80 13.21 -5.57 5.24
C ASP A 80 12.50 -5.06 6.51
N CYS A 81 13.03 -4.01 7.15
CA CYS A 81 12.40 -3.36 8.31
C CYS A 81 11.02 -2.77 7.99
N LEU A 82 10.90 -2.02 6.88
CA LEU A 82 9.64 -1.44 6.44
C LEU A 82 8.56 -2.51 6.25
N LEU A 83 8.90 -3.62 5.60
CA LEU A 83 7.97 -4.73 5.37
C LEU A 83 7.62 -5.47 6.67
N ASP A 84 8.59 -5.75 7.53
CA ASP A 84 8.32 -6.37 8.84
C ASP A 84 7.34 -5.53 9.66
N GLU A 85 7.55 -4.22 9.71
CA GLU A 85 6.64 -3.31 10.40
C GLU A 85 5.27 -3.16 9.71
N SER A 86 5.20 -3.28 8.38
CA SER A 86 3.92 -3.25 7.63
C SER A 86 3.03 -4.44 7.96
N PHE A 87 3.61 -5.61 8.19
CA PHE A 87 2.86 -6.85 8.45
C PHE A 87 2.75 -7.20 9.94
N ALA A 88 3.42 -6.46 10.84
CA ALA A 88 3.41 -6.72 12.28
C ALA A 88 2.02 -6.66 12.95
N SER A 89 1.09 -5.89 12.39
CA SER A 89 -0.29 -5.75 12.90
C SER A 89 -1.28 -6.75 12.31
N PHE A 90 -0.82 -7.73 11.53
CA PHE A 90 -1.67 -8.79 11.01
C PHE A 90 -1.78 -9.93 12.02
N ASP A 91 -3.00 -10.42 12.24
CA ASP A 91 -3.27 -11.52 13.18
C ASP A 91 -2.73 -12.88 12.71
N LYS A 92 -2.40 -12.98 11.41
CA LYS A 92 -1.83 -14.15 10.76
C LYS A 92 -0.54 -13.76 10.05
N ALA A 93 0.54 -14.49 10.36
CA ALA A 93 1.83 -14.29 9.69
C ALA A 93 1.76 -14.60 8.18
N ASP A 94 0.99 -15.62 7.80
CA ASP A 94 0.73 -16.00 6.42
C ASP A 94 -0.78 -15.89 6.12
N PRO A 95 -1.19 -15.31 4.98
CA PRO A 95 -2.59 -15.29 4.57
C PRO A 95 -3.15 -16.71 4.37
N PRO A 96 -4.19 -17.12 5.12
CA PRO A 96 -4.76 -18.45 4.99
C PRO A 96 -5.33 -18.73 3.59
N LEU A 97 -5.03 -19.91 3.04
CA LEU A 97 -5.63 -20.43 1.82
C LEU A 97 -6.54 -21.62 2.18
N LEU A 98 -7.85 -21.39 2.17
CA LEU A 98 -8.84 -22.35 2.64
C LEU A 98 -9.59 -22.96 1.46
N SER A 99 -9.70 -24.29 1.42
CA SER A 99 -10.60 -24.95 0.48
C SER A 99 -12.04 -24.80 0.95
N ILE A 100 -12.94 -24.44 0.04
CA ILE A 100 -14.37 -24.24 0.32
C ILE A 100 -15.25 -25.34 -0.26
N ASP A 101 -14.64 -26.39 -0.79
CA ASP A 101 -15.33 -27.54 -1.36
C ASP A 101 -14.64 -28.87 -1.07
N SER A 102 -15.41 -29.95 -1.16
CA SER A 102 -14.93 -31.29 -0.83
C SER A 102 -13.98 -31.87 -1.88
N ASP A 103 -14.01 -31.36 -3.11
CA ASP A 103 -13.19 -31.79 -4.25
C ASP A 103 -11.91 -30.96 -4.40
N GLY A 104 -11.69 -29.95 -3.55
CA GLY A 104 -10.44 -29.17 -3.49
C GLY A 104 -10.18 -28.31 -4.72
N GLN A 105 -11.21 -27.97 -5.48
CA GLN A 105 -11.10 -27.17 -6.70
C GLN A 105 -11.30 -25.68 -6.43
N ARG A 106 -12.00 -25.32 -5.36
CA ARG A 106 -12.24 -23.93 -4.97
C ARG A 106 -11.54 -23.60 -3.67
N TRP A 107 -10.86 -22.47 -3.71
CA TRP A 107 -10.07 -21.95 -2.60
C TRP A 107 -10.38 -20.48 -2.38
N VAL A 108 -10.29 -20.05 -1.14
CA VAL A 108 -10.39 -18.65 -0.72
C VAL A 108 -9.08 -18.28 -0.05
N LEU A 109 -8.46 -17.20 -0.54
CA LEU A 109 -7.31 -16.57 0.11
C LEU A 109 -7.84 -15.45 1.00
N GLU A 110 -7.69 -15.62 2.31
CA GLU A 110 -8.17 -14.64 3.28
C GLU A 110 -7.16 -13.49 3.42
N LEU A 111 -7.54 -12.31 2.91
CA LEU A 111 -6.72 -11.09 2.94
C LEU A 111 -7.23 -10.06 3.96
N PHE A 112 -8.09 -10.46 4.89
CA PHE A 112 -8.77 -9.59 5.85
C PHE A 112 -8.27 -9.78 7.29
N HIS A 113 -7.06 -10.34 7.47
CA HIS A 113 -6.43 -10.52 8.80
C HIS A 113 -5.56 -9.32 9.19
N GLY A 114 -5.69 -8.22 8.47
CA GLY A 114 -5.05 -6.94 8.78
C GLY A 114 -5.87 -6.10 9.77
N PRO A 115 -5.32 -4.96 10.21
CA PRO A 115 -5.87 -4.14 11.28
C PRO A 115 -7.26 -3.56 10.98
N THR A 116 -7.65 -3.45 9.70
CA THR A 116 -8.96 -2.91 9.33
C THR A 116 -9.86 -3.96 8.69
N LEU A 117 -9.49 -5.23 8.78
CA LEU A 117 -10.25 -6.37 8.26
C LEU A 117 -10.50 -6.28 6.74
N SER A 118 -9.59 -5.68 5.99
CA SER A 118 -9.72 -5.53 4.54
C SER A 118 -8.43 -5.85 3.80
N PHE A 119 -8.54 -6.30 2.56
CA PHE A 119 -7.36 -6.58 1.73
C PHE A 119 -6.49 -5.34 1.44
N LYS A 120 -7.04 -4.13 1.63
CA LYS A 120 -6.32 -2.87 1.39
C LYS A 120 -5.15 -2.71 2.37
N ASP A 121 -5.23 -3.34 3.54
CA ASP A 121 -4.17 -3.35 4.56
C ASP A 121 -2.84 -3.88 4.00
N VAL A 122 -2.91 -4.89 3.12
CA VAL A 122 -1.74 -5.55 2.54
C VAL A 122 -0.85 -4.56 1.77
N ALA A 123 -1.46 -3.60 1.08
CA ALA A 123 -0.74 -2.59 0.31
C ALA A 123 -0.50 -1.31 1.13
N MET A 124 -1.53 -0.82 1.82
CA MET A 124 -1.52 0.51 2.43
C MET A 124 -0.49 0.63 3.55
N GLY A 125 -0.32 -0.42 4.35
CA GLY A 125 0.68 -0.46 5.41
C GLY A 125 2.10 -0.27 4.89
N PHE A 126 2.45 -0.87 3.74
CA PHE A 126 3.76 -0.67 3.13
C PHE A 126 3.89 0.66 2.40
N LEU A 127 2.87 1.03 1.60
CA LEU A 127 2.88 2.25 0.80
C LEU A 127 3.08 3.49 1.67
N ILE A 128 2.31 3.65 2.74
CA ILE A 128 2.40 4.85 3.58
C ILE A 128 3.72 4.88 4.35
N ARG A 129 4.23 3.73 4.82
CA ARG A 129 5.53 3.66 5.50
C ARG A 129 6.69 4.03 4.57
N VAL A 130 6.68 3.53 3.34
CA VAL A 130 7.75 3.85 2.39
C VAL A 130 7.67 5.30 1.92
N MET A 131 6.47 5.88 1.80
CA MET A 131 6.29 7.32 1.57
C MET A 131 6.86 8.14 2.73
N ASP A 132 6.52 7.81 3.99
CA ASP A 132 7.02 8.51 5.19
C ASP A 132 8.56 8.42 5.27
N TYR A 133 9.14 7.25 4.96
CA TYR A 133 10.58 7.04 4.86
C TYR A 133 11.25 7.97 3.82
N PHE A 134 10.67 8.11 2.64
CA PHE A 134 11.21 9.00 1.61
C PHE A 134 11.07 10.48 1.97
N LEU A 135 9.91 10.87 2.52
CA LEU A 135 9.65 12.24 2.96
C LEU A 135 10.60 12.64 4.09
N ASP A 136 10.92 11.73 5.02
CA ASP A 136 11.83 12.04 6.13
C ASP A 136 13.25 12.31 5.63
N ARG A 137 13.75 11.49 4.69
CA ARG A 137 15.05 11.70 4.03
C ARG A 137 15.14 13.02 3.26
N ARG A 138 14.01 13.50 2.72
CA ARG A 138 13.92 14.78 2.00
C ARG A 138 13.66 15.97 2.93
N ASN A 139 13.41 15.71 4.21
CA ASN A 139 12.89 16.69 5.15
C ASN A 139 11.63 17.41 4.62
N ASP A 140 10.72 16.65 4.04
CA ASP A 140 9.48 17.12 3.41
C ASP A 140 8.25 16.60 4.16
N GLN A 141 7.06 17.11 3.83
CA GLN A 141 5.79 16.69 4.41
C GLN A 141 4.71 16.53 3.35
N LEU A 142 3.74 15.65 3.61
CA LEU A 142 2.63 15.37 2.70
C LEU A 142 1.30 15.31 3.47
N SER A 143 0.27 15.90 2.89
CA SER A 143 -1.11 15.76 3.36
C SER A 143 -1.86 14.81 2.44
N LEU A 144 -2.20 13.64 2.96
CA LEU A 144 -3.02 12.64 2.28
C LEU A 144 -4.50 12.99 2.49
N ILE A 145 -5.14 13.51 1.45
CA ILE A 145 -6.57 13.79 1.42
C ILE A 145 -7.21 12.75 0.52
N LEU A 146 -8.18 11.99 1.05
CA LEU A 146 -8.84 10.92 0.31
C LEU A 146 -10.34 10.90 0.60
N ALA A 147 -11.13 10.66 -0.44
CA ALA A 147 -12.55 10.34 -0.33
C ALA A 147 -12.73 8.82 -0.15
N THR A 148 -13.74 8.41 0.62
CA THR A 148 -14.07 6.99 0.75
C THR A 148 -15.55 6.74 1.03
N THR A 149 -16.06 5.63 0.52
CA THR A 149 -17.35 5.02 0.90
C THR A 149 -17.19 3.73 1.71
N GLY A 150 -15.97 3.33 2.02
CA GLY A 150 -15.72 2.03 2.60
C GLY A 150 -14.30 1.87 3.13
N ASP A 151 -13.68 0.72 2.86
CA ASP A 151 -12.47 0.30 3.60
C ASP A 151 -11.20 1.09 3.25
N THR A 152 -11.19 1.89 2.18
CA THR A 152 -9.99 2.66 1.80
C THR A 152 -9.61 3.67 2.87
N GLY A 153 -10.59 4.39 3.44
CA GLY A 153 -10.33 5.35 4.51
C GLY A 153 -9.77 4.71 5.77
N PRO A 154 -10.41 3.69 6.36
CA PRO A 154 -9.86 2.92 7.47
C PRO A 154 -8.41 2.48 7.23
N ALA A 155 -8.12 1.82 6.11
CA ALA A 155 -6.79 1.30 5.81
C ALA A 155 -5.74 2.42 5.72
N ALA A 156 -6.07 3.53 5.06
CA ALA A 156 -5.18 4.68 4.92
C ALA A 156 -4.98 5.43 6.25
N ALA A 157 -6.05 5.62 7.01
CA ALA A 157 -6.03 6.27 8.32
C ALA A 157 -5.17 5.47 9.32
N TYR A 158 -5.37 4.15 9.38
CA TYR A 158 -4.59 3.27 10.25
C TYR A 158 -3.11 3.26 9.86
N ALA A 159 -2.80 3.12 8.57
CA ALA A 159 -1.42 3.10 8.10
C ALA A 159 -0.70 4.46 8.27
N ALA A 160 -1.45 5.58 8.20
CA ALA A 160 -0.92 6.93 8.45
C ALA A 160 -0.78 7.27 9.93
N ALA A 161 -1.50 6.62 10.84
CA ALA A 161 -1.43 6.91 12.27
C ALA A 161 0.01 6.87 12.80
N GLY A 162 0.45 7.96 13.44
CA GLY A 162 1.77 8.09 14.04
C GLY A 162 2.94 8.31 13.06
N ARG A 163 2.68 8.46 11.75
CA ARG A 163 3.71 8.83 10.77
C ARG A 163 4.14 10.28 10.94
N LYS A 164 5.44 10.55 10.76
CA LYS A 164 6.05 11.85 11.12
C LYS A 164 5.86 12.91 10.04
N ARG A 165 5.85 12.48 8.77
CA ARG A 165 5.84 13.37 7.61
C ARG A 165 4.51 13.35 6.86
N ILE A 166 3.54 12.57 7.33
CA ILE A 166 2.24 12.41 6.68
C ILE A 166 1.13 12.83 7.63
N SER A 167 0.27 13.76 7.18
CA SER A 167 -1.05 13.96 7.78
C SER A 167 -2.12 13.31 6.91
N CYS A 168 -3.15 12.74 7.51
CA CYS A 168 -4.19 11.99 6.80
C CYS A 168 -5.57 12.57 7.10
N TRP A 169 -6.33 12.84 6.04
CA TRP A 169 -7.66 13.42 6.07
C TRP A 169 -8.60 12.52 5.26
N PRO A 170 -9.14 11.46 5.88
CA PRO A 170 -10.17 10.65 5.24
C PRO A 170 -11.51 11.35 5.31
N LEU A 171 -12.06 11.67 4.14
CA LEU A 171 -13.37 12.28 3.96
C LEU A 171 -14.37 11.17 3.61
N PHE A 172 -15.47 11.10 4.34
CA PHE A 172 -16.50 10.09 4.13
C PHE A 172 -17.91 10.70 4.21
N PRO A 173 -18.88 10.18 3.44
CA PRO A 173 -20.26 10.68 3.48
C PRO A 173 -20.93 10.29 4.81
N ALA A 174 -21.21 11.29 5.64
CA ALA A 174 -21.75 11.08 6.99
C ALA A 174 -23.09 10.35 6.96
N GLY A 175 -23.18 9.24 7.68
CA GLY A 175 -24.39 8.40 7.75
C GLY A 175 -24.66 7.53 6.51
N MET A 176 -23.71 7.47 5.55
CA MET A 176 -23.85 6.67 4.32
C MET A 176 -22.83 5.52 4.23
N ILE A 177 -21.95 5.38 5.22
CA ILE A 177 -21.05 4.23 5.37
C ILE A 177 -21.49 3.37 6.56
N SER A 178 -20.97 2.15 6.66
CA SER A 178 -21.24 1.31 7.84
C SER A 178 -20.68 1.98 9.11
N LYS A 179 -21.32 1.71 10.25
CA LYS A 179 -20.88 2.23 11.54
C LYS A 179 -19.48 1.72 11.89
N GLU A 180 -19.18 0.48 11.52
CA GLU A 180 -17.89 -0.16 11.73
C GLU A 180 -16.78 0.57 10.97
N GLN A 181 -16.99 0.90 9.69
CA GLN A 181 -16.02 1.66 8.89
C GLN A 181 -15.83 3.09 9.43
N GLU A 182 -16.91 3.75 9.85
CA GLU A 182 -16.82 5.08 10.47
C GLU A 182 -16.01 5.04 11.77
N LEU A 183 -16.26 4.05 12.63
CA LEU A 183 -15.52 3.87 13.88
C LEU A 183 -14.04 3.56 13.63
N GLN A 184 -13.72 2.70 12.66
CA GLN A 184 -12.33 2.39 12.30
C GLN A 184 -11.51 3.63 11.89
N MET A 185 -12.15 4.73 11.48
CA MET A 185 -11.48 6.01 11.24
C MET A 185 -11.55 6.93 12.46
N THR A 186 -12.74 7.13 13.01
CA THR A 186 -13.03 8.17 14.03
C THR A 186 -12.53 7.85 15.43
N THR A 187 -12.15 6.59 15.71
CA THR A 187 -11.58 6.18 17.00
C THR A 187 -10.07 5.97 16.97
N ILE A 188 -9.39 6.37 15.90
CA ILE A 188 -7.92 6.35 15.84
C ILE A 188 -7.37 7.47 16.74
N GLU A 189 -6.63 7.08 17.77
CA GLU A 189 -5.94 8.02 18.67
C GLU A 189 -4.58 8.43 18.10
N ALA A 190 -4.59 9.25 17.03
CA ALA A 190 -3.36 9.79 16.43
C ALA A 190 -3.55 11.25 16.00
N GLU A 191 -2.65 12.14 16.45
CA GLU A 191 -2.73 13.59 16.18
C GLU A 191 -2.68 13.94 14.68
N ASN A 192 -2.08 13.08 13.86
CA ASN A 192 -1.90 13.31 12.43
C ASN A 192 -3.02 12.73 11.55
N VAL A 193 -4.09 12.19 12.15
CA VAL A 193 -5.24 11.61 11.44
C VAL A 193 -6.50 12.40 11.81
N THR A 194 -7.15 12.99 10.81
CA THR A 194 -8.34 13.83 10.99
C THR A 194 -9.47 13.36 10.09
N PRO A 195 -10.33 12.43 10.55
CA PRO A 195 -11.49 11.99 9.79
C PRO A 195 -12.55 13.10 9.67
N VAL A 196 -13.15 13.22 8.49
CA VAL A 196 -14.13 14.27 8.17
C VAL A 196 -15.41 13.66 7.60
N GLY A 197 -16.48 13.71 8.39
CA GLY A 197 -17.83 13.35 7.94
C GLY A 197 -18.45 14.48 7.09
N VAL A 198 -18.55 14.25 5.78
CA VAL A 198 -19.11 15.20 4.81
C VAL A 198 -20.63 15.05 4.74
N ARG A 199 -21.37 16.16 4.82
CA ARG A 199 -22.84 16.18 4.72
C ARG A 199 -23.27 16.71 3.36
N GLY A 200 -24.46 16.30 2.90
CA GLY A 200 -25.06 16.81 1.66
C GLY A 200 -24.62 16.09 0.38
N CYS A 201 -24.01 14.90 0.49
CA CYS A 201 -23.68 14.07 -0.66
C CYS A 201 -24.96 13.52 -1.31
N LEU A 202 -25.11 13.72 -2.63
CA LEU A 202 -26.36 13.40 -3.35
C LEU A 202 -26.52 11.91 -3.66
N GLU A 203 -25.43 11.20 -4.01
CA GLU A 203 -25.49 9.79 -4.45
C GLU A 203 -24.58 8.82 -3.65
N GLY A 204 -23.77 9.32 -2.70
CA GLY A 204 -22.65 8.58 -2.12
C GLY A 204 -21.56 8.42 -3.19
N GLY A 205 -20.35 8.94 -3.06
CA GLY A 205 -19.49 9.17 -1.90
C GLY A 205 -18.05 8.78 -2.25
N ASP A 206 -17.82 8.06 -3.36
CA ASP A 206 -16.47 7.74 -3.83
C ASP A 206 -15.76 8.99 -4.35
N ASP A 207 -16.50 9.94 -4.93
CA ASP A 207 -15.95 11.19 -5.45
C ASP A 207 -16.34 12.43 -4.62
N LEU A 208 -17.03 12.25 -3.49
CA LEU A 208 -17.64 13.34 -2.71
C LEU A 208 -18.38 14.33 -3.62
N ASP A 209 -19.04 13.82 -4.67
CA ASP A 209 -19.56 14.62 -5.79
C ASP A 209 -20.28 15.88 -5.28
N LEU A 210 -19.64 17.03 -5.59
CA LEU A 210 -20.20 18.37 -5.49
C LEU A 210 -20.85 18.76 -6.81
#